data_AF-A0AAF0ENJ5-F1
#
_entry.id   AF-A0AAF0ENJ5-F1
#
_cell.length_a   1.000
_cell.length_b   1.000
_cell.length_c   1.000
_cell.angle_alpha   90.00
_cell.angle_beta   90.00
_cell.angle_gamma   90.00
#
_symmetry.space_group_name_H-M   'P 1'
#
loop_
_entity.id
_entity.type
_entity.pdbx_description
1 polymer ?
#
loop_
_entity_poly.entity_id
_entity_poly.type
_entity_poly.pdbx_seq_one_letter_code
_entity_poly.pdbx_strand_id
1 'polypeptide(L)'
;MAAVEHVASLITSGERAGISTSAGIPDFRTPGTGLYATLDKYDLPYPEAIFDIRYFSEKPEPFYKLYQELYPDGVKYRPTLTHSFFKLLYDKGKLLRVFTQNIDMLERLAGVPPDALVEAHGSFATARCIRCKRAVEDDWLRERVKSGQVARCERCPDGPPVKPDITFFGESLPDRFFERLRDFYNADLLLVMGTSLAVQPFASLVGEVPKTCPRALFNLERVGVKKMFNIARLDPFYTESGFDFKSDRDTFCQGYVDDTVRLLAQKCGWESELEQVHAAMLKRLDKDVDELSEALKKASIDEKAAVAQTRQEDTAAKGSKDESTGDDASNAGAKASTNSAAQTSAKENSVSTDAASTNDTANTTNTAGAKGHSSANDESTTNDSALTAEVRESNAPTKQSNM
;
A
#
# COMPACT_ATOMS: atom_id res chain seq x y z
N MET A 1 -0.71 28.61 -14.94
CA MET A 1 0.46 27.86 -15.47
C MET A 1 1.56 28.76 -16.06
N ALA A 2 1.26 29.75 -16.93
CA ALA A 2 2.32 30.59 -17.52
C ALA A 2 3.20 31.31 -16.47
N ALA A 3 2.57 31.97 -15.49
CA ALA A 3 3.23 32.65 -14.36
C ALA A 3 3.38 31.77 -13.10
N VAL A 4 3.36 30.44 -13.25
CA VAL A 4 3.46 29.48 -12.14
C VAL A 4 4.83 28.80 -12.22
N GLU A 5 5.61 28.88 -11.16
CA GLU A 5 6.97 28.33 -11.05
C GLU A 5 7.04 27.16 -10.06
N HIS A 6 6.18 27.10 -9.05
CA HIS A 6 6.30 26.19 -7.91
C HIS A 6 4.99 25.44 -7.60
N VAL A 7 4.72 24.41 -8.41
CA VAL A 7 3.55 23.54 -8.22
C VAL A 7 3.77 22.55 -7.08
N ALA A 8 2.96 22.66 -6.03
CA ALA A 8 2.74 21.58 -5.06
C ALA A 8 1.52 20.75 -5.48
N SER A 9 1.58 19.43 -5.32
CA SER A 9 0.48 18.51 -5.65
C SER A 9 0.14 17.59 -4.49
N LEU A 10 -1.16 17.41 -4.22
CA LEU A 10 -1.71 16.42 -3.29
C LEU A 10 -2.49 15.37 -4.07
N ILE A 11 -2.08 14.10 -4.01
CA ILE A 11 -2.69 13.02 -4.78
C ILE A 11 -3.03 11.79 -3.93
N THR A 12 -4.02 11.02 -4.41
CA THR A 12 -4.33 9.67 -3.92
C THR A 12 -5.12 8.88 -4.96
N SER A 13 -5.24 7.58 -4.73
CA SER A 13 -6.13 6.64 -5.41
C SER A 13 -7.42 6.45 -4.62
N GLY A 14 -8.30 7.45 -4.63
CA GLY A 14 -9.63 7.39 -4.01
C GLY A 14 -10.69 6.70 -4.89
N GLU A 15 -11.82 6.33 -4.29
CA GLU A 15 -12.96 5.70 -4.97
C GLU A 15 -13.33 6.43 -6.26
N ARG A 16 -13.19 5.74 -7.40
CA ARG A 16 -13.52 6.16 -8.79
C ARG A 16 -12.76 7.39 -9.34
N ALA A 17 -12.42 8.37 -8.50
CA ALA A 17 -11.75 9.60 -8.88
C ALA A 17 -10.22 9.55 -8.75
N GLY A 18 -9.67 8.52 -8.08
CA GLY A 18 -8.24 8.38 -7.80
C GLY A 18 -7.34 8.44 -9.05
N ILE A 19 -6.14 8.98 -8.90
CA ILE A 19 -5.25 9.19 -10.08
C ILE A 19 -4.75 7.90 -10.73
N SER A 20 -4.85 6.76 -10.03
CA SER A 20 -4.47 5.42 -10.52
C SER A 20 -5.67 4.53 -10.88
N THR A 21 -6.93 5.00 -10.80
CA THR A 21 -8.10 4.16 -11.11
C THR A 21 -8.15 3.77 -12.59
N SER A 22 -7.76 4.68 -13.49
CA SER A 22 -7.60 4.41 -14.93
C SER A 22 -6.44 3.46 -15.26
N ALA A 23 -5.49 3.23 -14.33
CA ALA A 23 -4.47 2.19 -14.45
C ALA A 23 -5.00 0.78 -14.14
N GLY A 24 -6.28 0.64 -13.74
CA GLY A 24 -6.86 -0.63 -13.30
C GLY A 24 -6.44 -1.07 -11.89
N ILE A 25 -5.83 -0.18 -11.12
CA ILE A 25 -5.55 -0.42 -9.70
C ILE A 25 -6.87 -0.27 -8.93
N PRO A 26 -7.38 -1.33 -8.27
CA PRO A 26 -8.50 -1.18 -7.37
C PRO A 26 -8.07 -0.32 -6.18
N ASP A 27 -8.94 0.56 -5.73
CA ASP A 27 -8.71 1.31 -4.49
C ASP A 27 -8.83 0.38 -3.27
N PHE A 28 -8.67 0.93 -2.07
CA PHE A 28 -8.80 0.13 -0.85
C PHE A 28 -10.26 -0.17 -0.48
N ARG A 29 -11.20 0.76 -0.74
CA ARG A 29 -12.48 0.86 -0.02
C ARG A 29 -13.73 0.55 -0.85
N THR A 30 -13.71 0.68 -2.19
CA THR A 30 -14.92 0.49 -3.01
C THR A 30 -15.60 -0.86 -2.71
N PRO A 31 -16.88 -0.89 -2.30
CA PRO A 31 -17.59 -2.14 -2.08
C PRO A 31 -17.61 -3.05 -3.32
N GLY A 32 -17.20 -4.31 -3.15
CA GLY A 32 -17.19 -5.33 -4.19
C GLY A 32 -16.03 -5.31 -5.19
N THR A 33 -15.22 -4.23 -5.26
CA THR A 33 -14.06 -4.15 -6.16
C THR A 33 -12.76 -3.66 -5.51
N GLY A 34 -12.85 -2.97 -4.37
CA GLY A 34 -11.69 -2.50 -3.61
C GLY A 34 -11.01 -3.62 -2.85
N LEU A 35 -9.74 -3.40 -2.47
CA LEU A 35 -8.90 -4.42 -1.83
C LEU A 35 -9.57 -5.06 -0.61
N TYR A 36 -10.21 -4.26 0.25
CA TYR A 36 -10.89 -4.76 1.46
C TYR A 36 -12.00 -5.77 1.16
N ALA A 37 -12.72 -5.64 0.04
CA ALA A 37 -13.74 -6.60 -0.38
C ALA A 37 -13.18 -7.95 -0.88
N THR A 38 -11.85 -8.07 -0.99
CA THR A 38 -11.16 -9.32 -1.38
C THR A 38 -10.48 -10.03 -0.21
N LEU A 39 -10.55 -9.47 1.01
CA LEU A 39 -9.81 -9.95 2.18
C LEU A 39 -10.54 -11.00 3.02
N ASP A 40 -11.80 -11.34 2.74
CA ASP A 40 -12.59 -12.31 3.51
C ASP A 40 -11.87 -13.67 3.69
N LYS A 41 -11.02 -14.05 2.71
CA LYS A 41 -10.15 -15.24 2.73
C LYS A 41 -9.06 -15.25 3.82
N TYR A 42 -8.87 -14.15 4.55
CA TYR A 42 -7.79 -13.98 5.52
C TYR A 42 -8.23 -14.07 6.99
N ASP A 43 -9.52 -14.30 7.28
CA ASP A 43 -10.07 -14.43 8.65
C ASP A 43 -9.68 -13.26 9.56
N LEU A 44 -9.88 -12.04 9.05
CA LEU A 44 -9.54 -10.79 9.74
C LEU A 44 -10.69 -10.36 10.67
N PRO A 45 -10.39 -9.76 11.84
CA PRO A 45 -11.44 -9.24 12.73
C PRO A 45 -12.20 -8.04 12.13
N TYR A 46 -11.55 -7.32 11.21
CA TYR A 46 -12.09 -6.25 10.36
C TYR A 46 -11.11 -6.01 9.19
N PRO A 47 -11.53 -5.49 8.03
CA PRO A 47 -10.69 -5.45 6.83
C PRO A 47 -9.38 -4.66 6.99
N GLU A 48 -9.42 -3.54 7.73
CA GLU A 48 -8.25 -2.69 7.98
C GLU A 48 -7.17 -3.37 8.85
N ALA A 49 -7.49 -4.45 9.57
CA ALA A 49 -6.58 -5.11 10.50
C ALA A 49 -5.29 -5.61 9.81
N ILE A 50 -5.36 -6.00 8.53
CA ILE A 50 -4.17 -6.43 7.76
C ILE A 50 -3.11 -5.33 7.62
N PHE A 51 -3.50 -4.06 7.79
CA PHE A 51 -2.64 -2.89 7.77
C PHE A 51 -2.53 -2.20 9.13
N ASP A 52 -2.96 -2.83 10.24
CA ASP A 52 -2.70 -2.33 11.60
C ASP A 52 -1.34 -2.86 12.11
N ILE A 53 -0.50 -1.98 12.65
CA ILE A 53 0.86 -2.34 13.05
C ILE A 53 0.91 -3.32 14.22
N ARG A 54 -0.08 -3.29 15.13
CA ARG A 54 -0.17 -4.21 16.27
C ARG A 54 -0.61 -5.57 15.78
N TYR A 55 -1.69 -5.63 14.98
CA TYR A 55 -2.14 -6.86 14.35
C TYR A 55 -1.03 -7.52 13.53
N PHE A 56 -0.31 -6.75 12.71
CA PHE A 56 0.84 -7.25 11.95
C PHE A 56 2.00 -7.75 12.82
N SER A 57 2.25 -7.11 13.97
CA SER A 57 3.32 -7.55 14.88
C SER A 57 3.01 -8.88 15.56
N GLU A 58 1.73 -9.22 15.73
CA GLU A 58 1.24 -10.45 16.36
C GLU A 58 0.95 -11.56 15.34
N LYS A 59 0.33 -11.20 14.20
CA LYS A 59 -0.09 -12.08 13.10
C LYS A 59 0.32 -11.48 11.74
N PRO A 60 1.60 -11.56 11.35
CA PRO A 60 2.07 -11.06 10.06
C PRO A 60 1.64 -11.92 8.85
N GLU A 61 1.18 -13.16 9.06
CA GLU A 61 0.92 -14.14 8.00
C GLU A 61 -0.16 -13.70 6.99
N PRO A 62 -1.29 -13.07 7.38
CA PRO A 62 -2.27 -12.54 6.42
C PRO A 62 -1.66 -11.48 5.49
N PHE A 63 -0.88 -10.54 6.05
CA PHE A 63 -0.19 -9.54 5.25
C PHE A 63 0.85 -10.18 4.32
N TYR A 64 1.61 -11.18 4.78
CA TYR A 64 2.61 -11.85 3.94
C TYR A 64 1.98 -12.63 2.77
N LYS A 65 0.81 -13.25 2.97
CA LYS A 65 0.04 -13.85 1.86
C LYS A 65 -0.42 -12.79 0.85
N LEU A 66 -0.97 -11.67 1.33
CA LEU A 66 -1.33 -10.56 0.47
C LEU A 66 -0.09 -9.99 -0.25
N TYR A 67 1.05 -9.87 0.43
CA TYR A 67 2.29 -9.35 -0.13
C TYR A 67 2.86 -10.28 -1.21
N GLN A 68 2.71 -11.60 -1.06
CA GLN A 68 3.02 -12.58 -2.09
C GLN A 68 2.13 -12.42 -3.33
N GLU A 69 0.82 -12.19 -3.15
CA GLU A 69 -0.11 -11.89 -4.25
C GLU A 69 0.14 -10.51 -4.90
N LEU A 70 0.70 -9.56 -4.15
CA LEU A 70 1.09 -8.22 -4.58
C LEU A 70 2.53 -8.12 -5.11
N TYR A 71 3.31 -9.20 -5.13
CA TYR A 71 4.61 -9.27 -5.82
C TYR A 71 4.38 -9.79 -7.25
N PRO A 72 4.18 -8.92 -8.26
CA PRO A 72 4.10 -9.39 -9.63
C PRO A 72 5.48 -9.79 -10.15
N ASP A 73 5.52 -10.80 -11.01
CA ASP A 73 6.69 -11.12 -11.85
C ASP A 73 6.81 -10.16 -13.06
N GLY A 74 6.39 -8.90 -12.92
CA GLY A 74 6.41 -7.88 -13.98
C GLY A 74 5.62 -6.60 -13.66
N VAL A 75 5.55 -5.67 -14.61
CA VAL A 75 4.80 -4.40 -14.45
C VAL A 75 3.30 -4.65 -14.68
N LYS A 76 2.58 -5.01 -13.62
CA LYS A 76 1.12 -5.30 -13.67
C LYS A 76 0.26 -4.07 -13.98
N TYR A 77 0.67 -2.89 -13.51
CA TYR A 77 -0.07 -1.64 -13.64
C TYR A 77 0.81 -0.56 -14.24
N ARG A 78 0.22 0.35 -15.03
CA ARG A 78 0.96 1.37 -15.79
C ARG A 78 0.58 2.78 -15.33
N PRO A 79 1.53 3.72 -15.26
CA PRO A 79 1.23 5.10 -14.89
C PRO A 79 0.25 5.74 -15.87
N THR A 80 -0.67 6.55 -15.32
CA THR A 80 -1.73 7.21 -16.10
C THR A 80 -1.21 8.48 -16.78
N LEU A 81 -2.08 9.17 -17.55
CA LEU A 81 -1.76 10.45 -18.16
C LEU A 81 -1.42 11.49 -17.07
N THR A 82 -2.14 11.46 -15.95
CA THR A 82 -1.90 12.31 -14.76
C THR A 82 -0.49 12.11 -14.18
N HIS A 83 0.00 10.87 -14.09
CA HIS A 83 1.37 10.60 -13.65
C HIS A 83 2.41 11.18 -14.61
N SER A 84 2.11 11.10 -15.91
CA SER A 84 2.95 11.65 -16.98
C SER A 84 2.94 13.18 -16.98
N PHE A 85 1.86 13.81 -16.52
CA PHE A 85 1.77 15.25 -16.32
C PHE A 85 2.68 15.74 -15.18
N PHE A 86 2.83 15.00 -14.08
CA PHE A 86 3.84 15.35 -13.06
C PHE A 86 5.26 15.26 -13.60
N LYS A 87 5.56 14.28 -14.46
CA LYS A 87 6.85 14.21 -15.16
C LYS A 87 7.06 15.42 -16.08
N LEU A 88 6.04 15.84 -16.82
CA LEU A 88 6.08 17.03 -17.67
C LEU A 88 6.27 18.33 -16.84
N LEU A 89 5.63 18.46 -15.68
CA LEU A 89 5.84 19.58 -14.77
C LEU A 89 7.28 19.61 -14.25
N TYR A 90 7.87 18.46 -13.93
CA TYR A 90 9.28 18.35 -13.53
C TYR A 90 10.22 18.76 -14.67
N ASP A 91 10.00 18.24 -15.88
CA ASP A 91 10.83 18.54 -17.06
C ASP A 91 10.75 20.00 -17.49
N LYS A 92 9.62 20.67 -17.23
CA LYS A 92 9.46 22.12 -17.41
C LYS A 92 10.02 22.97 -16.24
N GLY A 93 10.61 22.35 -15.23
CA GLY A 93 11.15 23.02 -14.04
C GLY A 93 10.09 23.66 -13.14
N LYS A 94 8.86 23.16 -13.16
CA LYS A 94 7.70 23.73 -12.44
C LYS A 94 7.19 22.90 -11.27
N LEU A 95 7.65 21.66 -11.12
CA LEU A 95 7.21 20.78 -10.04
C LEU A 95 8.06 21.03 -8.78
N LEU A 96 7.46 21.61 -7.74
CA LEU A 96 8.10 21.74 -6.43
C LEU A 96 8.00 20.43 -5.64
N ARG A 97 6.78 19.85 -5.56
CA ARG A 97 6.55 18.62 -4.80
C ARG A 97 5.28 17.88 -5.21
N VAL A 98 5.32 16.55 -5.21
CA VAL A 98 4.13 15.69 -5.13
C VAL A 98 4.10 15.00 -3.77
N PHE A 99 3.06 15.26 -2.99
CA PHE A 99 2.69 14.47 -1.82
C PHE A 99 1.66 13.43 -2.25
N THR A 100 1.98 12.15 -2.05
CA THR A 100 1.11 11.03 -2.42
C THR A 100 0.73 10.20 -1.23
N GLN A 101 -0.56 9.82 -1.15
CA GLN A 101 -1.05 8.77 -0.25
C GLN A 101 -0.93 7.37 -0.86
N ASN A 102 -0.50 7.27 -2.13
CA ASN A 102 -0.39 6.00 -2.84
C ASN A 102 0.86 5.24 -2.43
N ILE A 103 0.74 3.91 -2.52
CA ILE A 103 1.85 2.96 -2.36
C ILE A 103 2.12 2.19 -3.66
N ASP A 104 1.45 2.55 -4.76
CA ASP A 104 1.47 1.82 -6.05
C ASP A 104 2.71 2.09 -6.92
N MET A 105 3.51 3.10 -6.57
CA MET A 105 4.76 3.49 -7.23
C MET A 105 4.61 3.98 -8.68
N LEU A 106 3.39 4.31 -9.11
CA LEU A 106 3.15 4.79 -10.46
C LEU A 106 3.83 6.15 -10.74
N GLU A 107 4.04 7.00 -9.72
CA GLU A 107 4.78 8.25 -9.86
C GLU A 107 6.26 8.00 -10.20
N ARG A 108 6.88 7.03 -9.52
CA ARG A 108 8.26 6.61 -9.80
C ARG A 108 8.37 5.94 -11.17
N LEU A 109 7.41 5.07 -11.52
CA LEU A 109 7.36 4.41 -12.82
C LEU A 109 7.12 5.39 -13.97
N ALA A 110 6.45 6.52 -13.74
CA ALA A 110 6.37 7.64 -14.69
C ALA A 110 7.68 8.43 -14.84
N GLY A 111 8.66 8.18 -13.97
CA GLY A 111 9.96 8.85 -13.96
C GLY A 111 9.99 10.14 -13.16
N VAL A 112 9.00 10.41 -12.29
CA VAL A 112 9.09 11.52 -11.32
C VAL A 112 10.18 11.16 -10.31
N PRO A 113 11.21 11.99 -10.11
CA PRO A 113 12.37 11.58 -9.35
C PRO A 113 12.10 11.61 -7.83
N PRO A 114 12.80 10.78 -7.02
CA PRO A 114 12.50 10.63 -5.60
C PRO A 114 12.64 11.91 -4.79
N ASP A 115 13.49 12.84 -5.24
CA ASP A 115 13.70 14.13 -4.61
C ASP A 115 12.51 15.09 -4.79
N ALA A 116 11.63 14.87 -5.78
CA ALA A 116 10.35 15.59 -5.97
C ALA A 116 9.14 14.91 -5.28
N LEU A 117 9.31 13.68 -4.78
CA LEU A 117 8.24 12.90 -4.14
C LEU A 117 8.26 13.00 -2.61
N VAL A 118 7.07 12.96 -2.01
CA VAL A 118 6.79 12.65 -0.60
C VAL A 118 5.71 11.56 -0.57
N GLU A 119 6.14 10.35 -0.28
CA GLU A 119 5.27 9.19 -0.10
C GLU A 119 4.73 9.22 1.33
N ALA A 120 3.59 9.88 1.54
CA ALA A 120 3.02 10.15 2.86
C ALA A 120 2.61 8.87 3.59
N HIS A 121 2.18 7.84 2.85
CA HIS A 121 1.96 6.49 3.36
C HIS A 121 3.09 5.52 2.99
N GLY A 122 4.27 6.04 2.63
CA GLY A 122 5.45 5.25 2.33
C GLY A 122 5.35 4.43 1.04
N SER A 123 6.20 3.41 0.90
CA SER A 123 6.35 2.67 -0.36
C SER A 123 6.90 1.24 -0.18
N PHE A 124 6.67 0.40 -1.20
CA PHE A 124 7.31 -0.91 -1.33
C PHE A 124 8.78 -0.83 -1.81
N ALA A 125 9.35 0.37 -1.99
CA ALA A 125 10.67 0.56 -2.57
C ALA A 125 11.82 0.09 -1.65
N THR A 126 11.60 0.05 -0.34
CA THR A 126 12.52 -0.53 0.67
C THR A 126 11.71 -1.24 1.76
N ALA A 127 12.38 -2.00 2.62
CA ALA A 127 11.76 -2.67 3.75
C ALA A 127 12.64 -2.64 5.00
N ARG A 128 12.01 -2.63 6.18
CA ARG A 128 12.68 -2.51 7.49
C ARG A 128 12.09 -3.47 8.53
N CYS A 129 12.91 -3.87 9.48
CA CYS A 129 12.44 -4.53 10.70
C CYS A 129 11.52 -3.58 11.49
N ILE A 130 10.33 -4.04 11.90
CA ILE A 130 9.39 -3.16 12.63
C ILE A 130 9.96 -2.62 13.96
N ARG A 131 10.88 -3.36 14.59
CA ARG A 131 11.45 -3.06 15.92
C ARG A 131 12.73 -2.22 15.83
N CYS A 132 13.78 -2.71 15.19
CA CYS A 132 15.08 -2.02 15.15
C CYS A 132 15.23 -1.06 13.96
N LYS A 133 14.22 -0.96 13.08
CA LYS A 133 14.16 -0.09 11.89
C LYS A 133 15.35 -0.23 10.92
N ARG A 134 16.17 -1.29 11.04
CA ARG A 134 17.23 -1.61 10.08
C ARG A 134 16.60 -2.08 8.76
N ALA A 135 17.12 -1.54 7.66
CA ALA A 135 16.76 -1.95 6.30
C ALA A 135 17.25 -3.38 5.99
N VAL A 136 16.57 -4.05 5.08
CA VAL A 136 16.98 -5.32 4.48
C VAL A 136 17.19 -5.17 2.98
N GLU A 137 17.97 -6.06 2.39
CA GLU A 137 18.14 -6.13 0.93
C GLU A 137 16.87 -6.66 0.25
N ASP A 138 16.53 -6.13 -0.93
CA ASP A 138 15.28 -6.50 -1.63
C ASP A 138 15.28 -7.98 -2.05
N ASP A 139 16.38 -8.52 -2.58
CA ASP A 139 16.46 -9.92 -3.00
C ASP A 139 16.22 -10.90 -1.83
N TRP A 140 16.77 -10.60 -0.65
CA TRP A 140 16.56 -11.39 0.58
C TRP A 140 15.09 -11.37 1.03
N LEU A 141 14.40 -10.23 0.87
CA LEU A 141 12.98 -10.14 1.19
C LEU A 141 12.12 -10.86 0.14
N ARG A 142 12.43 -10.63 -1.13
CA ARG A 142 11.75 -11.18 -2.31
C ARG A 142 11.74 -12.71 -2.28
N GLU A 143 12.86 -13.36 -1.97
CA GLU A 143 12.94 -14.82 -1.82
C GLU A 143 11.94 -15.32 -0.75
N ARG A 144 11.94 -14.67 0.42
CA ARG A 144 11.09 -15.05 1.56
C ARG A 144 9.61 -14.85 1.25
N VAL A 145 9.24 -13.69 0.70
CA VAL A 145 7.85 -13.40 0.30
C VAL A 145 7.38 -14.37 -0.80
N LYS A 146 8.20 -14.66 -1.81
CA LYS A 146 7.88 -15.66 -2.85
C LYS A 146 7.69 -17.07 -2.27
N SER A 147 8.47 -17.45 -1.27
CA SER A 147 8.32 -18.74 -0.57
C SER A 147 7.12 -18.81 0.40
N GLY A 148 6.36 -17.72 0.56
CA GLY A 148 5.26 -17.63 1.53
C GLY A 148 5.72 -17.54 3.00
N GLN A 149 7.02 -17.31 3.24
CA GLN A 149 7.59 -17.20 4.58
C GLN A 149 7.54 -15.76 5.08
N VAL A 150 7.13 -15.59 6.35
CA VAL A 150 7.28 -14.32 7.06
C VAL A 150 8.76 -14.01 7.23
N ALA A 151 9.25 -12.94 6.60
CA ALA A 151 10.62 -12.50 6.78
C ALA A 151 10.81 -11.90 8.18
N ARG A 152 11.78 -12.44 8.93
CA ARG A 152 12.04 -12.10 10.33
C ARG A 152 13.42 -11.51 10.49
N CYS A 153 13.57 -10.53 11.38
CA CYS A 153 14.82 -9.79 11.52
C CYS A 153 15.90 -10.61 12.24
N GLU A 154 16.92 -11.03 11.48
CA GLU A 154 18.08 -11.83 11.92
C GLU A 154 18.97 -11.13 12.99
N ARG A 155 18.75 -9.84 13.25
CA ARG A 155 19.51 -9.03 14.23
C ARG A 155 18.83 -8.90 15.60
N CYS A 156 17.56 -9.26 15.70
CA CYS A 156 16.74 -9.06 16.89
C CYS A 156 16.46 -10.42 17.58
N PRO A 157 16.59 -10.55 18.91
CA PRO A 157 16.50 -11.84 19.60
C PRO A 157 15.24 -12.67 19.30
N ASP A 158 14.08 -12.01 19.12
CA ASP A 158 12.79 -12.70 18.92
C ASP A 158 12.36 -12.78 17.44
N GLY A 159 13.22 -12.41 16.48
CA GLY A 159 12.87 -12.36 15.06
C GLY A 159 11.55 -11.61 14.75
N PRO A 160 11.37 -10.34 15.20
CA PRO A 160 10.22 -9.53 14.81
C PRO A 160 10.12 -9.41 13.29
N PRO A 161 8.90 -9.34 12.72
CA PRO A 161 8.72 -9.32 11.29
C PRO A 161 9.37 -8.08 10.64
N VAL A 162 9.83 -8.28 9.42
CA VAL A 162 10.19 -7.21 8.48
C VAL A 162 8.92 -6.82 7.73
N LYS A 163 8.78 -5.54 7.37
CA LYS A 163 7.72 -5.10 6.45
C LYS A 163 8.26 -4.07 5.45
N PRO A 164 7.64 -3.93 4.26
CA PRO A 164 7.91 -2.81 3.37
C PRO A 164 7.66 -1.48 4.07
N ASP A 165 8.33 -0.43 3.62
CA ASP A 165 8.27 0.91 4.20
C ASP A 165 6.98 1.67 3.86
N ILE A 166 5.84 0.97 3.76
CA ILE A 166 4.49 1.52 3.74
C ILE A 166 4.01 1.79 5.18
N THR A 167 3.28 2.87 5.40
CA THR A 167 2.83 3.29 6.74
C THR A 167 1.58 2.51 7.14
N PHE A 168 1.66 1.74 8.23
CA PHE A 168 0.51 1.00 8.77
C PHE A 168 -0.33 1.89 9.70
N PHE A 169 -1.60 1.55 9.91
CA PHE A 169 -2.40 2.16 10.97
C PHE A 169 -1.72 1.97 12.32
N GLY A 170 -1.64 3.05 13.11
CA GLY A 170 -0.89 3.10 14.37
C GLY A 170 0.59 3.46 14.23
N GLU A 171 1.15 3.58 13.03
CA GLU A 171 2.48 4.19 12.81
C GLU A 171 2.40 5.70 12.56
N SER A 172 3.50 6.41 12.84
CA SER A 172 3.72 7.78 12.37
C SER A 172 4.03 7.78 10.87
N LEU A 173 3.61 8.84 10.17
CA LEU A 173 4.03 9.07 8.78
C LEU A 173 5.57 9.24 8.70
N PRO A 174 6.21 9.01 7.55
CA PRO A 174 7.67 9.11 7.42
C PRO A 174 8.18 10.53 7.73
N ASP A 175 9.36 10.66 8.35
CA ASP A 175 9.94 11.97 8.73
C ASP A 175 9.95 12.99 7.58
N ARG A 176 10.25 12.51 6.36
CA ARG A 176 10.22 13.29 5.11
C ARG A 176 8.90 14.01 4.86
N PHE A 177 7.77 13.48 5.32
CA PHE A 177 6.46 14.14 5.26
C PHE A 177 6.49 15.46 6.03
N PHE A 178 6.96 15.41 7.29
CA PHE A 178 7.05 16.56 8.17
C PHE A 178 8.14 17.55 7.74
N GLU A 179 9.31 17.05 7.33
CA GLU A 179 10.42 17.87 6.81
C GLU A 179 10.03 18.74 5.60
N ARG A 180 9.07 18.26 4.79
CA ARG A 180 8.65 18.89 3.53
C ARG A 180 7.38 19.72 3.64
N LEU A 181 6.74 19.80 4.81
CA LEU A 181 5.63 20.75 5.05
C LEU A 181 6.03 22.19 4.72
N ARG A 182 7.30 22.56 4.99
CA ARG A 182 7.85 23.89 4.65
C ARG A 182 7.81 24.23 3.15
N ASP A 183 7.72 23.23 2.27
CA ASP A 183 7.70 23.45 0.83
C ASP A 183 6.38 24.13 0.41
N PHE A 184 5.26 23.90 1.13
CA PHE A 184 3.97 24.54 0.84
C PHE A 184 4.02 26.08 0.93
N TYR A 185 4.89 26.65 1.78
CA TYR A 185 5.06 28.11 1.86
C TYR A 185 5.65 28.74 0.59
N ASN A 186 6.37 27.95 -0.21
CA ASN A 186 6.98 28.39 -1.47
C ASN A 186 6.11 28.03 -2.70
N ALA A 187 4.97 27.36 -2.50
CA ALA A 187 4.09 26.97 -3.59
C ALA A 187 3.24 28.15 -4.08
N ASP A 188 3.24 28.38 -5.39
CA ASP A 188 2.41 29.39 -6.07
C ASP A 188 1.19 28.78 -6.80
N LEU A 189 1.07 27.45 -6.79
CA LEU A 189 -0.13 26.71 -7.16
C LEU A 189 -0.22 25.39 -6.38
N LEU A 190 -1.40 25.11 -5.80
CA LEU A 190 -1.73 23.80 -5.25
C LEU A 190 -2.66 23.03 -6.21
N LEU A 191 -2.22 21.88 -6.69
CA LEU A 191 -3.06 20.93 -7.41
C LEU A 191 -3.50 19.82 -6.45
N VAL A 192 -4.80 19.57 -6.33
CA VAL A 192 -5.34 18.51 -5.48
C VAL A 192 -6.12 17.56 -6.38
N MET A 193 -5.69 16.30 -6.49
CA MET A 193 -6.23 15.38 -7.50
C MET A 193 -6.68 14.04 -6.91
N GLY A 194 -7.86 13.59 -7.32
CA GLY A 194 -8.37 12.22 -7.08
C GLY A 194 -8.56 11.81 -5.61
N THR A 195 -8.76 12.77 -4.71
CA THR A 195 -8.77 12.55 -3.25
C THR A 195 -10.11 12.85 -2.60
N SER A 196 -10.44 12.10 -1.55
CA SER A 196 -11.57 12.38 -0.66
C SER A 196 -11.23 13.37 0.46
N LEU A 197 -9.94 13.64 0.70
CA LEU A 197 -9.43 14.44 1.83
C LEU A 197 -10.02 14.00 3.20
N ALA A 198 -10.21 12.69 3.38
CA ALA A 198 -10.78 12.11 4.60
C ALA A 198 -9.72 11.69 5.65
N VAL A 199 -8.46 11.49 5.25
CA VAL A 199 -7.40 10.94 6.12
C VAL A 199 -6.49 12.06 6.62
N GLN A 200 -6.36 12.20 7.94
CA GLN A 200 -5.42 13.12 8.58
C GLN A 200 -4.06 12.43 8.85
N PRO A 201 -2.93 13.16 8.87
CA PRO A 201 -2.81 14.62 8.70
C PRO A 201 -2.83 15.10 7.24
N PHE A 202 -2.88 14.20 6.26
CA PHE A 202 -2.76 14.55 4.83
C PHE A 202 -3.86 15.53 4.36
N ALA A 203 -5.09 15.38 4.85
CA ALA A 203 -6.20 16.26 4.49
C ALA A 203 -5.98 17.74 4.88
N SER A 204 -5.26 18.00 5.98
CA SER A 204 -4.95 19.37 6.43
C SER A 204 -4.01 20.14 5.51
N LEU A 205 -3.21 19.45 4.68
CA LEU A 205 -2.22 20.06 3.77
C LEU A 205 -2.82 21.07 2.78
N VAL A 206 -4.13 20.97 2.49
CA VAL A 206 -4.88 21.95 1.69
C VAL A 206 -4.82 23.36 2.30
N GLY A 207 -4.58 23.48 3.61
CA GLY A 207 -4.42 24.73 4.34
C GLY A 207 -3.01 25.33 4.38
N GLU A 208 -1.97 24.54 4.08
CA GLU A 208 -0.57 24.92 4.36
C GLU A 208 0.04 25.89 3.33
N VAL A 209 -0.64 26.10 2.19
CA VAL A 209 -0.21 27.07 1.17
C VAL A 209 -0.63 28.51 1.53
N PRO A 210 0.14 29.54 1.10
CA PRO A 210 -0.17 30.95 1.36
C PRO A 210 -1.61 31.33 1.04
N LYS A 211 -2.20 32.30 1.76
CA LYS A 211 -3.61 32.72 1.58
C LYS A 211 -3.93 33.23 0.17
N THR A 212 -2.92 33.66 -0.59
CA THR A 212 -3.01 34.12 -1.98
C THR A 212 -2.75 33.03 -3.02
N CYS A 213 -2.22 31.86 -2.62
CA CYS A 213 -1.90 30.76 -3.53
C CYS A 213 -3.21 30.18 -4.12
N PRO A 214 -3.39 30.15 -5.45
CA PRO A 214 -4.50 29.44 -6.07
C PRO A 214 -4.46 27.94 -5.75
N ARG A 215 -5.62 27.32 -5.59
CA ARG A 215 -5.78 25.89 -5.36
C ARG A 215 -6.83 25.34 -6.32
N ALA A 216 -6.54 24.21 -6.95
CA ALA A 216 -7.44 23.60 -7.91
C ALA A 216 -7.68 22.12 -7.56
N LEU A 217 -8.95 21.74 -7.38
CA LEU A 217 -9.40 20.39 -7.09
C LEU A 217 -9.85 19.70 -8.39
N PHE A 218 -9.11 18.67 -8.81
CA PHE A 218 -9.41 17.80 -9.96
C PHE A 218 -10.01 16.50 -9.43
N ASN A 219 -11.34 16.38 -9.46
CA ASN A 219 -12.04 15.28 -8.79
C ASN A 219 -13.46 15.11 -9.35
N LEU A 220 -14.09 13.95 -9.14
CA LEU A 220 -15.50 13.75 -9.50
C LEU A 220 -16.45 14.59 -8.63
N GLU A 221 -16.09 14.83 -7.36
CA GLU A 221 -16.92 15.48 -6.36
C GLU A 221 -16.15 16.56 -5.57
N ARG A 222 -16.87 17.50 -4.96
CA ARG A 222 -16.28 18.53 -4.09
C ARG A 222 -15.94 17.92 -2.72
N VAL A 223 -14.67 18.01 -2.35
CA VAL A 223 -14.13 17.47 -1.09
C VAL A 223 -13.36 18.54 -0.32
N GLY A 224 -13.07 18.30 0.97
CA GLY A 224 -12.27 19.22 1.78
C GLY A 224 -12.83 20.64 1.91
N VAL A 225 -14.14 20.83 1.70
CA VAL A 225 -14.81 22.15 1.75
C VAL A 225 -14.77 22.70 3.17
N LYS A 226 -14.50 24.00 3.33
CA LYS A 226 -14.50 24.67 4.64
C LYS A 226 -15.88 24.50 5.30
N LYS A 227 -15.92 23.86 6.47
CA LYS A 227 -17.15 23.69 7.25
C LYS A 227 -17.50 25.00 7.95
N MET A 228 -18.78 25.40 7.87
CA MET A 228 -19.30 26.55 8.60
C MET A 228 -19.18 26.29 10.12
N PHE A 229 -18.81 27.31 10.91
CA PHE A 229 -18.70 27.19 12.36
C PHE A 229 -20.07 26.85 12.97
N ASN A 230 -20.23 25.63 13.50
CA ASN A 230 -21.44 25.23 14.19
C ASN A 230 -21.26 25.40 15.70
N ILE A 231 -21.74 26.55 16.20
CA ILE A 231 -21.60 27.02 17.59
C ILE A 231 -22.02 25.93 18.61
N ALA A 232 -22.99 25.09 18.24
CA ALA A 232 -23.55 24.05 19.10
C ALA A 232 -22.66 22.82 19.33
N ARG A 233 -21.52 22.66 18.61
CA ARG A 233 -20.72 21.41 18.65
C ARG A 233 -19.29 21.49 19.18
N LEU A 234 -18.77 22.70 19.48
CA LEU A 234 -17.50 22.90 20.20
C LEU A 234 -16.36 21.95 19.73
N ASP A 235 -16.23 21.78 18.41
CA ASP A 235 -15.32 20.80 17.80
C ASP A 235 -13.85 21.27 17.95
N PRO A 236 -12.99 20.56 18.71
CA PRO A 236 -11.60 20.95 18.89
C PRO A 236 -10.77 20.88 17.60
N PHE A 237 -11.27 20.18 16.58
CA PHE A 237 -10.65 20.06 15.27
C PHE A 237 -11.21 21.07 14.25
N TYR A 238 -11.78 22.19 14.73
CA TYR A 238 -12.19 23.29 13.86
C TYR A 238 -11.01 23.87 13.09
N THR A 239 -10.90 23.49 11.82
CA THR A 239 -9.93 24.05 10.90
C THR A 239 -10.59 25.04 9.96
N GLU A 240 -10.16 26.31 9.98
CA GLU A 240 -10.51 27.29 8.94
C GLU A 240 -9.98 26.90 7.55
N SER A 241 -9.03 25.96 7.49
CA SER A 241 -8.46 25.41 6.26
C SER A 241 -9.40 24.41 5.58
N GLY A 242 -10.01 24.85 4.50
CA GLY A 242 -10.67 24.01 3.51
C GLY A 242 -10.81 24.78 2.20
N PHE A 243 -11.36 24.15 1.17
CA PHE A 243 -11.77 24.83 -0.06
C PHE A 243 -13.00 25.72 0.20
N ASP A 244 -12.96 26.93 -0.31
CA ASP A 244 -14.11 27.81 -0.49
C ASP A 244 -14.25 28.12 -1.99
N PHE A 245 -14.99 27.26 -2.70
CA PHE A 245 -15.29 27.40 -4.14
C PHE A 245 -16.20 28.60 -4.49
N LYS A 246 -16.43 29.54 -3.55
CA LYS A 246 -16.98 30.88 -3.83
C LYS A 246 -15.90 31.95 -3.91
N SER A 247 -14.68 31.65 -3.46
CA SER A 247 -13.51 32.53 -3.57
C SER A 247 -12.91 32.49 -4.98
N ASP A 248 -12.07 33.47 -5.28
CA ASP A 248 -11.29 33.59 -6.52
C ASP A 248 -10.11 32.62 -6.60
N ARG A 249 -9.55 32.23 -5.45
CA ARG A 249 -8.38 31.33 -5.37
C ARG A 249 -8.69 29.85 -5.54
N ASP A 250 -9.94 29.40 -5.32
CA ASP A 250 -10.29 27.97 -5.28
C ASP A 250 -11.14 27.52 -6.47
N THR A 251 -10.56 26.70 -7.35
CA THR A 251 -11.25 26.16 -8.53
C THR A 251 -11.63 24.69 -8.34
N PHE A 252 -12.83 24.30 -8.74
CA PHE A 252 -13.25 22.90 -8.85
C PHE A 252 -13.31 22.47 -10.32
N CYS A 253 -12.41 21.59 -10.72
CA CYS A 253 -12.34 20.95 -12.03
C CYS A 253 -13.03 19.58 -11.95
N GLN A 254 -14.34 19.56 -12.23
CA GLN A 254 -15.14 18.34 -12.13
C GLN A 254 -14.85 17.38 -13.30
N GLY A 255 -14.53 16.13 -12.98
CA GLY A 255 -14.38 15.05 -13.97
C GLY A 255 -13.39 13.97 -13.53
N TYR A 256 -13.11 13.03 -14.42
CA TYR A 256 -11.98 12.13 -14.25
C TYR A 256 -10.66 12.91 -14.35
N VAL A 257 -9.65 12.50 -13.58
CA VAL A 257 -8.43 13.29 -13.44
C VAL A 257 -7.65 13.35 -14.76
N ASP A 258 -7.50 12.24 -15.48
CA ASP A 258 -6.81 12.24 -16.78
C ASP A 258 -7.47 13.18 -17.81
N ASP A 259 -8.80 13.24 -17.87
CA ASP A 259 -9.52 14.13 -18.80
C ASP A 259 -9.38 15.60 -18.42
N THR A 260 -9.47 15.90 -17.12
CA THR A 260 -9.35 17.28 -16.61
C THR A 260 -7.89 17.77 -16.63
N VAL A 261 -6.91 16.88 -16.49
CA VAL A 261 -5.48 17.14 -16.72
C VAL A 261 -5.18 17.34 -18.21
N ARG A 262 -5.77 16.53 -19.11
CA ARG A 262 -5.66 16.77 -20.56
C ARG A 262 -6.23 18.13 -20.94
N LEU A 263 -7.40 18.50 -20.40
CA LEU A 263 -7.98 19.83 -20.58
C LEU A 263 -7.08 20.95 -20.04
N LEU A 264 -6.44 20.77 -18.88
CA LEU A 264 -5.44 21.73 -18.37
C LEU A 264 -4.26 21.85 -19.33
N ALA A 265 -3.71 20.74 -19.83
CA ALA A 265 -2.62 20.72 -20.80
C ALA A 265 -3.02 21.43 -22.12
N GLN A 266 -4.22 21.18 -22.64
CA GLN A 266 -4.79 21.91 -23.79
C GLN A 266 -4.82 23.42 -23.54
N LYS A 267 -5.34 23.87 -22.39
CA LYS A 267 -5.39 25.30 -22.02
C LYS A 267 -4.01 25.93 -21.83
N CYS A 268 -2.96 25.13 -21.64
CA CYS A 268 -1.57 25.58 -21.56
C CYS A 268 -0.79 25.47 -22.89
N GLY A 269 -1.38 24.88 -23.94
CA GLY A 269 -0.68 24.55 -25.17
C GLY A 269 0.30 23.37 -25.05
N TRP A 270 0.14 22.53 -24.01
CA TRP A 270 1.05 21.43 -23.67
C TRP A 270 0.49 20.03 -24.01
N GLU A 271 -0.71 19.94 -24.60
CA GLU A 271 -1.35 18.65 -24.91
C GLU A 271 -0.44 17.71 -25.71
N SER A 272 0.13 18.19 -26.81
CA SER A 272 1.03 17.37 -27.65
C SER A 272 2.32 16.97 -26.93
N GLU A 273 2.82 17.79 -25.99
CA GLU A 273 3.98 17.43 -25.16
C GLU A 273 3.60 16.36 -24.13
N LEU A 274 2.42 16.47 -23.51
CA LEU A 274 1.92 15.52 -22.52
C LEU A 274 1.71 14.13 -23.13
N GLU A 275 1.06 14.06 -24.29
CA GLU A 275 0.85 12.80 -25.01
C GLU A 275 2.18 12.19 -25.49
N GLN A 276 3.18 13.01 -25.85
CA GLN A 276 4.54 12.54 -26.16
C GLN A 276 5.27 11.97 -24.93
N VAL A 277 5.23 12.66 -23.78
CA VAL A 277 5.81 12.17 -22.51
C VAL A 277 5.14 10.86 -22.08
N HIS A 278 3.81 10.78 -22.20
CA HIS A 278 3.05 9.57 -21.87
C HIS A 278 3.41 8.39 -22.78
N ALA A 279 3.42 8.60 -24.11
CA ALA A 279 3.80 7.56 -25.07
C ALA A 279 5.25 7.09 -24.90
N ALA A 280 6.19 8.01 -24.62
CA ALA A 280 7.59 7.67 -24.36
C ALA A 280 7.76 6.87 -23.06
N MET A 281 7.00 7.23 -22.02
CA MET A 281 6.96 6.50 -20.74
C MET A 281 6.42 5.08 -20.93
N LEU A 282 5.30 4.89 -21.63
CA LEU A 282 4.73 3.57 -21.91
C LEU A 282 5.70 2.70 -22.72
N LYS A 283 6.29 3.25 -23.79
CA LYS A 283 7.28 2.56 -24.62
C LYS A 283 8.54 2.15 -23.86
N ARG A 284 8.97 2.94 -22.88
CA ARG A 284 10.07 2.55 -21.98
C ARG A 284 9.65 1.36 -21.11
N LEU A 285 8.47 1.41 -20.48
CA LEU A 285 7.97 0.30 -19.66
C LEU A 285 7.77 -0.99 -20.47
N ASP A 286 7.36 -0.91 -21.75
CA ASP A 286 7.31 -2.08 -22.64
C ASP A 286 8.68 -2.73 -22.79
N LYS A 287 9.71 -1.91 -23.11
CA LYS A 287 11.10 -2.37 -23.21
C LYS A 287 11.61 -2.96 -21.90
N ASP A 288 11.34 -2.30 -20.77
CA ASP A 288 11.76 -2.76 -19.43
C ASP A 288 11.12 -4.13 -19.09
N VAL A 289 9.86 -4.36 -19.51
CA VAL A 289 9.15 -5.64 -19.35
C VAL A 289 9.68 -6.73 -20.28
N ASP A 290 9.96 -6.41 -21.54
CA ASP A 290 10.55 -7.34 -22.50
C ASP A 290 11.95 -7.79 -22.05
N GLU A 291 12.80 -6.86 -21.59
CA GLU A 291 14.14 -7.16 -21.07
C GLU A 291 14.08 -8.02 -19.79
N LEU A 292 13.13 -7.76 -18.88
CA LEU A 292 12.89 -8.60 -17.70
C LEU A 292 12.38 -10.00 -18.08
N SER A 293 11.49 -10.09 -19.08
CA SER A 293 10.96 -11.36 -19.59
C SER A 293 12.05 -12.24 -20.19
N GLU A 294 12.95 -11.68 -21.00
CA GLU A 294 14.09 -12.40 -21.55
C GLU A 294 15.11 -12.79 -20.46
N ALA A 295 15.36 -11.93 -19.48
CA ALA A 295 16.22 -12.27 -18.33
C ALA A 295 15.65 -13.44 -17.50
N LEU A 296 14.35 -13.46 -17.24
CA LEU A 296 13.66 -14.55 -16.53
C LEU A 296 13.68 -15.87 -17.33
N LYS A 297 13.46 -15.82 -18.65
CA LYS A 297 13.58 -16.99 -19.53
C LYS A 297 15.00 -17.57 -19.46
N LYS A 298 16.02 -16.71 -19.56
CA LYS A 298 17.42 -17.11 -19.47
C LYS A 298 17.74 -17.74 -18.12
N ALA A 299 17.35 -17.10 -17.00
CA ALA A 299 17.56 -17.64 -15.67
C ALA A 299 16.91 -19.03 -15.48
N SER A 300 15.70 -19.24 -16.01
CA SER A 300 15.04 -20.57 -15.96
C SER A 300 15.72 -21.62 -16.85
N ILE A 301 16.39 -21.23 -17.93
CA ILE A 301 17.20 -22.13 -18.75
C ILE A 301 18.50 -22.49 -18.01
N ASP A 302 19.18 -21.49 -17.45
CA ASP A 302 20.44 -21.67 -16.70
C ASP A 302 20.22 -22.55 -15.45
N GLU A 303 19.12 -22.38 -14.72
CA GLU A 303 18.70 -23.24 -13.59
C GLU A 303 18.46 -24.69 -14.04
N LYS A 304 17.72 -24.90 -15.13
CA LYS A 304 17.48 -26.24 -15.71
C LYS A 304 18.78 -26.89 -16.19
N ALA A 305 19.72 -26.12 -16.73
CA ALA A 305 21.03 -26.61 -17.14
C ALA A 305 21.90 -27.02 -15.94
N ALA A 306 21.92 -26.24 -14.86
CA ALA A 306 22.63 -26.56 -13.63
C ALA A 306 22.08 -27.84 -12.95
N VAL A 307 20.76 -27.97 -12.86
CA VAL A 307 20.11 -29.20 -12.35
C VAL A 307 20.39 -30.41 -13.25
N ALA A 308 20.51 -30.23 -14.57
CA ALA A 308 20.88 -31.30 -15.49
C ALA A 308 22.36 -31.72 -15.34
N GLN A 309 23.28 -30.77 -15.15
CA GLN A 309 24.70 -31.07 -14.92
C GLN A 309 24.92 -31.81 -13.59
N THR A 310 24.29 -31.36 -12.50
CA THR A 310 24.38 -32.03 -11.19
C THR A 310 23.93 -33.50 -11.27
N ARG A 311 22.86 -33.77 -12.05
CA ARG A 311 22.39 -35.15 -12.31
C ARG A 311 23.33 -35.98 -13.18
N GLN A 312 24.12 -35.37 -14.05
CA GLN A 312 25.15 -36.06 -14.85
C GLN A 312 26.39 -36.38 -14.00
N GLU A 313 26.77 -35.52 -13.06
CA GLU A 313 27.88 -35.79 -12.14
C GLU A 313 27.54 -36.91 -11.13
N ASP A 314 26.33 -36.89 -10.56
CA ASP A 314 25.81 -37.97 -9.68
C ASP A 314 25.69 -39.34 -10.38
N THR A 315 25.51 -39.36 -11.71
CA THR A 315 25.47 -40.61 -12.48
C THR A 315 26.86 -41.07 -12.93
N ALA A 316 27.79 -40.16 -13.20
CA ALA A 316 29.19 -40.48 -13.43
C ALA A 316 29.86 -41.08 -12.18
N ALA A 317 29.54 -40.57 -10.97
CA ALA A 317 30.08 -41.07 -9.70
C ALA A 317 29.68 -42.52 -9.35
N LYS A 318 28.66 -43.09 -10.02
CA LYS A 318 28.23 -44.50 -9.87
C LYS A 318 28.74 -45.43 -10.98
N GLY A 319 29.49 -44.92 -11.95
CA GLY A 319 29.96 -45.68 -13.12
C GLY A 319 31.32 -46.37 -12.98
N SER A 320 31.94 -46.41 -11.78
CA SER A 320 33.26 -46.99 -11.58
C SER A 320 33.33 -47.92 -10.36
N LYS A 321 32.77 -49.12 -10.54
CA LYS A 321 33.12 -50.36 -9.83
C LYS A 321 32.32 -51.52 -10.44
N ASP A 322 32.92 -52.22 -11.41
CA ASP A 322 32.73 -53.66 -11.62
C ASP A 322 33.70 -54.14 -12.71
N GLU A 323 34.80 -54.78 -12.29
CA GLU A 323 35.51 -55.74 -13.13
C GLU A 323 36.22 -56.78 -12.25
N SER A 324 36.29 -58.02 -12.76
CA SER A 324 36.92 -59.23 -12.19
C SER A 324 36.21 -59.99 -11.03
N THR A 325 35.59 -61.11 -11.41
CA THR A 325 35.74 -62.49 -10.85
C THR A 325 35.73 -62.73 -9.32
N GLY A 326 35.06 -63.75 -8.78
CA GLY A 326 34.31 -64.86 -9.37
C GLY A 326 34.10 -65.98 -8.33
N ASP A 327 33.05 -66.79 -8.52
CA ASP A 327 32.74 -68.10 -7.91
C ASP A 327 33.20 -68.42 -6.46
N ASP A 328 32.25 -68.62 -5.55
CA ASP A 328 31.90 -70.01 -5.17
C ASP A 328 30.52 -70.11 -4.48
N ALA A 329 29.96 -71.33 -4.42
CA ALA A 329 28.55 -71.57 -4.11
C ALA A 329 28.27 -72.17 -2.72
N SER A 330 27.01 -72.01 -2.29
CA SER A 330 26.27 -72.78 -1.27
C SER A 330 26.62 -72.60 0.22
N ASN A 331 25.61 -72.27 1.03
CA ASN A 331 24.94 -73.27 1.89
C ASN A 331 23.53 -72.80 2.31
N ALA A 332 22.65 -73.74 2.67
CA ALA A 332 21.28 -73.49 3.12
C ALA A 332 21.18 -73.34 4.64
N GLY A 333 20.10 -72.71 5.16
CA GLY A 333 19.89 -72.58 6.61
C GLY A 333 18.58 -71.92 7.01
N ALA A 334 17.56 -72.76 7.28
CA ALA A 334 16.17 -72.39 7.54
C ALA A 334 15.89 -71.60 8.84
N LYS A 335 14.72 -70.90 8.85
CA LYS A 335 13.81 -70.63 10.00
C LYS A 335 14.36 -69.95 11.27
N ALA A 336 13.74 -68.83 11.67
CA ALA A 336 12.58 -68.87 12.59
C ALA A 336 12.10 -67.46 12.98
N SER A 337 10.79 -67.27 13.09
CA SER A 337 10.20 -66.10 13.76
C SER A 337 10.11 -66.36 15.27
N THR A 338 10.35 -65.34 16.11
CA THR A 338 9.76 -65.25 17.45
C THR A 338 9.77 -63.81 17.97
N ASN A 339 8.69 -63.41 18.64
CA ASN A 339 8.59 -62.12 19.30
C ASN A 339 9.40 -62.11 20.60
N SER A 340 9.93 -60.95 20.99
CA SER A 340 9.86 -60.52 22.39
C SER A 340 9.78 -59.00 22.47
N ALA A 341 8.83 -58.50 23.25
CA ALA A 341 8.77 -57.11 23.66
C ALA A 341 9.50 -56.95 25.00
N ALA A 342 10.13 -55.79 25.21
CA ALA A 342 10.46 -55.31 26.55
C ALA A 342 10.41 -53.77 26.58
N GLN A 343 9.57 -53.24 27.46
CA GLN A 343 9.48 -51.82 27.79
C GLN A 343 10.54 -51.45 28.85
N THR A 344 10.44 -50.20 29.32
CA THR A 344 11.06 -49.55 30.49
C THR A 344 12.33 -48.74 30.18
N SER A 345 12.55 -47.57 30.78
CA SER A 345 11.87 -46.97 31.95
C SER A 345 11.63 -45.47 31.80
N ALA A 346 10.51 -44.98 32.37
CA ALA A 346 10.28 -43.56 32.60
C ALA A 346 10.88 -43.13 33.95
N LYS A 347 11.08 -41.82 34.15
CA LYS A 347 11.18 -41.23 35.48
C LYS A 347 10.51 -39.86 35.52
N GLU A 348 9.77 -39.62 36.60
CA GLU A 348 8.93 -38.44 36.79
C GLU A 348 9.74 -37.23 37.27
N ASN A 349 9.20 -36.01 37.11
CA ASN A 349 8.60 -35.32 38.27
C ASN A 349 7.77 -34.09 37.88
N SER A 350 6.88 -33.69 38.77
CA SER A 350 5.98 -32.54 38.63
C SER A 350 5.84 -31.76 39.95
N VAL A 351 5.36 -30.52 39.85
CA VAL A 351 4.79 -29.67 40.93
C VAL A 351 5.75 -29.16 42.03
N SER A 352 5.90 -27.83 42.12
CA SER A 352 5.41 -27.05 43.28
C SER A 352 5.24 -25.57 42.95
N THR A 353 4.36 -24.91 43.70
CA THR A 353 4.03 -23.49 43.63
C THR A 353 4.48 -22.76 44.91
N ASP A 354 4.34 -21.42 44.88
CA ASP A 354 4.06 -20.52 46.02
C ASP A 354 5.19 -19.79 46.80
N ALA A 355 5.07 -18.46 46.71
CA ALA A 355 5.00 -17.47 47.80
C ALA A 355 6.27 -16.88 48.48
N ALA A 356 6.56 -15.62 48.10
CA ALA A 356 6.60 -14.40 48.93
C ALA A 356 7.55 -14.24 50.15
N SER A 357 8.39 -13.18 50.11
CA SER A 357 8.53 -12.17 51.20
C SER A 357 9.34 -10.92 50.82
N THR A 358 8.65 -9.76 50.78
CA THR A 358 8.91 -8.48 51.48
C THR A 358 10.33 -7.89 51.66
N ASN A 359 10.53 -6.66 51.16
CA ASN A 359 10.75 -5.41 51.93
C ASN A 359 11.03 -4.26 50.92
N ASP A 360 10.19 -3.23 50.76
CA ASP A 360 9.87 -2.08 51.63
C ASP A 360 10.94 -0.98 51.75
N THR A 361 10.76 0.11 50.99
CA THR A 361 10.68 1.52 51.43
C THR A 361 10.50 2.41 50.18
N ALA A 362 9.28 2.88 49.86
CA ALA A 362 8.56 4.01 50.44
C ALA A 362 9.06 5.41 50.00
N ASN A 363 8.30 6.07 49.12
CA ASN A 363 7.79 7.40 49.47
C ASN A 363 6.45 7.76 48.78
N THR A 364 5.62 8.47 49.54
CA THR A 364 4.31 9.06 49.16
C THR A 364 4.47 10.21 48.14
N THR A 365 3.48 10.74 47.42
CA THR A 365 2.01 10.89 47.58
C THR A 365 1.34 10.82 46.16
N ASN A 366 0.02 10.93 45.91
CA ASN A 366 -1.13 11.27 46.75
C ASN A 366 -2.46 10.64 46.23
N THR A 367 -3.58 11.12 46.78
CA THR A 367 -4.98 10.67 46.67
C THR A 367 -5.88 11.31 45.60
N ALA A 368 -6.95 10.57 45.27
CA ALA A 368 -8.33 10.96 44.89
C ALA A 368 -8.73 10.78 43.41
N GLY A 369 -9.87 10.16 43.06
CA GLY A 369 -10.81 9.37 43.88
C GLY A 369 -12.25 9.36 43.33
N ALA A 370 -12.85 8.17 43.16
CA ALA A 370 -14.26 7.92 42.79
C ALA A 370 -14.71 8.41 41.38
N LYS A 371 -15.67 7.78 40.68
CA LYS A 371 -16.48 6.57 40.91
C LYS A 371 -16.91 6.03 39.53
N GLY A 372 -17.01 4.71 39.36
CA GLY A 372 -17.64 4.12 38.18
C GLY A 372 -19.17 4.14 38.26
N HIS A 373 -19.83 4.13 37.10
CA HIS A 373 -21.19 3.61 36.92
C HIS A 373 -21.29 2.89 35.58
N SER A 374 -21.83 1.67 35.63
CA SER A 374 -22.21 0.88 34.46
C SER A 374 -23.66 1.17 34.10
N SER A 375 -23.94 1.35 32.82
CA SER A 375 -25.28 1.11 32.27
C SER A 375 -25.17 0.76 30.79
N ALA A 376 -25.45 -0.49 30.45
CA ALA A 376 -25.98 -0.78 29.12
C ALA A 376 -27.37 -0.13 29.00
N ASN A 377 -27.76 0.25 27.79
CA ASN A 377 -29.17 0.33 27.42
C ASN A 377 -29.30 0.06 25.93
N ASP A 378 -30.31 -0.75 25.63
CA ASP A 378 -30.72 -1.18 24.30
C ASP A 378 -31.75 -0.21 23.69
N GLU A 379 -32.13 -0.47 22.44
CA GLU A 379 -33.35 0.02 21.78
C GLU A 379 -33.66 1.54 21.76
N SER A 380 -33.74 2.12 20.56
CA SER A 380 -35.04 2.10 19.85
C SER A 380 -35.01 2.79 18.49
N THR A 381 -35.79 2.23 17.57
CA THR A 381 -36.14 2.80 16.27
C THR A 381 -37.08 3.98 16.41
N THR A 382 -36.82 5.08 15.70
CA THR A 382 -37.88 6.00 15.25
C THR A 382 -37.72 6.29 13.76
N ASN A 383 -38.73 5.92 12.99
CA ASN A 383 -38.90 6.42 11.62
C ASN A 383 -38.98 7.95 11.64
N ASP A 384 -38.42 8.61 10.63
CA ASP A 384 -39.09 9.79 10.11
C ASP A 384 -39.08 9.81 8.58
N SER A 385 -40.14 10.36 8.02
CA SER A 385 -40.59 10.13 6.65
C SER A 385 -40.14 11.23 5.68
N ALA A 386 -39.70 10.84 4.49
CA ALA A 386 -39.35 11.78 3.42
C ALA A 386 -39.91 11.34 2.05
N LEU A 387 -41.15 11.77 1.80
CA LEU A 387 -41.65 12.28 0.52
C LEU A 387 -41.09 11.66 -0.77
N THR A 388 -41.86 10.75 -1.35
CA THR A 388 -41.79 10.39 -2.78
C THR A 388 -42.10 11.60 -3.66
N ALA A 389 -41.18 11.99 -4.53
CA ALA A 389 -41.43 12.94 -5.61
C ALA A 389 -41.47 12.21 -6.96
N GLU A 390 -42.59 12.28 -7.66
CA GLU A 390 -42.79 11.61 -8.95
C GLU A 390 -41.93 12.25 -10.06
N VAL A 391 -41.17 11.42 -10.79
CA VAL A 391 -40.54 11.85 -12.04
C VAL A 391 -41.58 11.72 -13.16
N ARG A 392 -42.07 12.86 -13.67
CA ARG A 392 -42.88 12.89 -14.89
C ARG A 392 -41.97 12.74 -16.12
N GLU A 393 -42.09 11.61 -16.80
CA GLU A 393 -41.58 11.48 -18.16
C GLU A 393 -42.36 12.39 -19.12
N SER A 394 -41.66 13.18 -19.92
CA SER A 394 -42.22 13.85 -21.11
C SER A 394 -41.47 13.36 -22.34
N ASN A 395 -42.07 12.40 -23.05
CA ASN A 395 -41.45 11.69 -24.15
C ASN A 395 -41.96 12.18 -25.52
N ALA A 396 -41.17 11.89 -26.57
CA ALA A 396 -41.49 11.97 -28.01
C ALA A 396 -41.45 13.35 -28.73
N PRO A 397 -41.29 13.38 -30.08
CA PRO A 397 -41.08 12.25 -31.00
C PRO A 397 -39.81 12.28 -31.87
N THR A 398 -39.39 11.07 -32.25
CA THR A 398 -38.40 10.71 -33.27
C THR A 398 -38.67 11.35 -34.64
N LYS A 399 -37.64 11.85 -35.33
CA LYS A 399 -37.72 12.16 -36.77
C LYS A 399 -37.42 10.93 -37.61
N GLN A 400 -38.27 10.65 -38.59
CA GLN A 400 -38.09 9.60 -39.58
C GLN A 400 -37.02 9.97 -40.62
N SER A 401 -36.29 8.97 -41.08
CA SER A 401 -35.52 8.98 -42.33
C SER A 401 -36.44 8.76 -43.53
N ASN A 402 -36.27 9.54 -44.61
CA ASN A 402 -36.58 9.13 -45.98
C ASN A 402 -36.10 10.20 -46.99
N MET A 403 -34.88 10.04 -47.51
CA MET A 403 -34.49 10.14 -48.93
C MET A 403 -32.98 9.93 -49.06
#